data_AF-A0A2E5EGX5-F1
#
_entry.id   AF-A0A2E5EGX5-F1
#
_cell.length_a   1.000
_cell.length_b   1.000
_cell.length_c   1.000
_cell.angle_alpha   90.00
_cell.angle_beta   90.00
_cell.angle_gamma   90.00
#
_symmetry.space_group_name_H-M   'P 1'
#
loop_
_entity.id
_entity.type
_entity.pdbx_description
1 polymer ?
#
loop_
_entity_poly.entity_id
_entity_poly.type
_entity_poly.pdbx_seq_one_letter_code
_entity_poly.pdbx_strand_id
1 'polypeptide(L)'
;MPTFYKCQRCTACCRWPGQVKLTDEEVSQMSSHLELSEHEFIQEYTRVRADRRGLSLKDKPNGECILLEESKCRVQPVKPQQCRDFPNLWNFPGFQKDCDAIAIPVDGEEYRKRVKEATGRHPPESFGG
;
A
#
# COMPACT_ATOMS: atom_id res chain seq x y z
N MET A 1 12.34 4.89 -21.28
CA MET A 1 11.81 3.53 -21.12
C MET A 1 11.50 3.33 -19.63
N PRO A 2 10.21 3.27 -19.23
CA PRO A 2 9.85 3.14 -17.82
C PRO A 2 10.33 1.79 -17.24
N THR A 3 10.44 1.75 -15.91
CA THR A 3 10.75 0.53 -15.18
C THR A 3 9.54 0.13 -14.35
N PHE A 4 9.02 -1.07 -14.59
CA PHE A 4 8.02 -1.68 -13.73
C PHE A 4 8.71 -2.42 -12.58
N TYR A 5 8.25 -2.21 -11.36
CA TYR A 5 8.77 -2.87 -10.17
C TYR A 5 7.82 -3.98 -9.74
N LYS A 6 8.25 -5.24 -9.94
CA LYS A 6 7.48 -6.43 -9.56
C LYS A 6 7.63 -6.69 -8.06
N CYS A 7 6.60 -6.34 -7.29
CA CYS A 7 6.54 -6.60 -5.85
C CYS A 7 6.77 -8.09 -5.52
N GLN A 8 7.74 -8.38 -4.67
CA GLN A 8 8.05 -9.74 -4.21
C GLN A 8 7.34 -10.10 -2.89
N ARG A 9 6.44 -9.23 -2.40
CA ARG A 9 5.76 -9.38 -1.10
C ARG A 9 6.74 -9.52 0.08
N CYS A 10 7.90 -8.87 0.00
CA CYS A 10 8.94 -8.90 1.04
C CYS A 10 8.55 -8.22 2.37
N THR A 11 7.39 -7.53 2.41
CA THR A 11 6.86 -6.81 3.58
C THR A 11 7.70 -5.64 4.09
N ALA A 12 8.76 -5.23 3.40
CA ALA A 12 9.54 -4.04 3.74
C ALA A 12 8.66 -2.77 3.87
N CYS A 13 7.71 -2.57 2.95
CA CYS A 13 6.78 -1.44 3.00
C CYS A 13 5.85 -1.43 4.21
N CYS A 14 5.66 -2.56 4.88
CA CYS A 14 4.89 -2.64 6.13
C CYS A 14 5.72 -2.27 7.36
N ARG A 15 7.03 -2.06 7.23
CA ARG A 15 7.95 -1.76 8.35
C ARG A 15 8.48 -0.34 8.34
N TRP A 16 8.16 0.44 7.31
CA TRP A 16 8.60 1.82 7.23
C TRP A 16 7.68 2.74 8.01
N PRO A 17 8.22 3.79 8.64
CA PRO A 17 7.39 4.80 9.29
C PRO A 17 6.55 5.53 8.23
N GLY A 18 5.32 5.88 8.59
CA GLY A 18 4.45 6.61 7.67
C GLY A 18 3.01 6.72 8.13
N GLN A 19 2.16 7.17 7.22
CA GLN A 19 0.71 7.13 7.38
C GLN A 19 0.11 6.47 6.15
N VAL A 20 -0.48 5.29 6.35
CA VAL A 20 -1.36 4.67 5.36
C VAL A 20 -2.73 5.27 5.56
N LYS A 21 -3.10 6.22 4.70
CA LYS A 21 -4.38 6.93 4.75
C LYS A 21 -5.48 5.99 4.29
N LEU A 22 -6.63 6.06 4.96
CA LEU A 22 -7.80 5.26 4.63
C LEU A 22 -8.94 6.14 4.16
N THR A 23 -9.70 5.65 3.18
CA THR A 23 -11.04 6.12 2.84
C THR A 23 -12.10 5.31 3.59
N ASP A 24 -13.34 5.81 3.64
CA ASP A 24 -14.45 5.09 4.28
C ASP A 24 -14.74 3.76 3.59
N GLU A 25 -14.63 3.72 2.26
CA GLU A 25 -14.76 2.49 1.46
C GLU A 25 -13.68 1.45 1.83
N GLU A 26 -12.43 1.89 2.02
CA GLU A 26 -11.35 0.99 2.45
C GLU A 26 -11.58 0.47 3.86
N VAL A 27 -12.11 1.30 4.77
CA VAL A 27 -12.49 0.87 6.12
C VAL A 27 -13.55 -0.24 6.04
N SER A 28 -14.60 -0.03 5.25
CA SER A 28 -15.69 -1.01 5.08
C SER A 28 -15.21 -2.33 4.48
N GLN A 29 -14.37 -2.28 3.43
CA GLN A 29 -13.81 -3.48 2.80
C GLN A 29 -12.87 -4.24 3.73
N MET A 30 -12.04 -3.53 4.48
CA MET A 30 -11.06 -4.13 5.38
C MET A 30 -11.71 -4.72 6.63
N SER A 31 -12.69 -4.02 7.22
CA SER A 31 -13.44 -4.55 8.38
C SER A 31 -14.22 -5.80 7.99
N SER A 32 -14.92 -5.79 6.85
CA SER A 32 -15.65 -6.94 6.33
C SER A 32 -14.74 -8.14 6.08
N HIS A 33 -13.54 -7.91 5.52
CA HIS A 33 -12.57 -8.98 5.29
C HIS A 33 -12.01 -9.59 6.57
N LEU A 34 -11.93 -8.80 7.65
CA LEU A 34 -11.47 -9.24 8.96
C LEU A 34 -12.60 -9.78 9.85
N GLU A 35 -13.84 -9.84 9.32
CA GLU A 35 -15.04 -10.27 10.05
C GLU A 35 -15.31 -9.40 11.29
N LEU A 36 -15.04 -8.10 11.18
CA LEU A 36 -15.27 -7.09 12.22
C LEU A 36 -16.31 -6.07 11.76
N SER A 37 -16.98 -5.43 12.72
CA SER A 37 -17.71 -4.20 12.43
C SER A 37 -16.75 -3.07 12.06
N GLU A 38 -17.22 -2.08 11.28
CA GLU A 38 -16.44 -0.88 10.98
C GLU A 38 -16.01 -0.15 12.25
N HIS A 39 -16.88 -0.11 13.27
CA HIS A 39 -16.58 0.51 14.56
C HIS A 39 -15.41 -0.18 15.27
N GLU A 40 -15.44 -1.52 15.38
CA GLU A 40 -14.33 -2.30 15.96
C GLU A 40 -13.05 -2.09 15.16
N PHE A 41 -13.12 -2.15 13.83
CA PHE A 41 -11.95 -1.95 12.97
C PHE A 41 -11.32 -0.56 13.19
N ILE A 42 -12.13 0.49 13.23
CA ILE A 42 -11.67 1.87 13.46
C ILE A 42 -10.97 1.95 14.82
N GLN A 43 -11.60 1.42 15.88
CA GLN A 43 -11.05 1.48 17.24
C GLN A 43 -9.76 0.70 17.38
N GLU A 44 -9.67 -0.50 16.81
CA GLU A 44 -8.53 -1.39 16.99
C GLU A 44 -7.37 -1.05 16.05
N TYR A 45 -7.65 -0.82 14.76
CA TYR A 45 -6.62 -0.79 13.69
C TYR A 45 -6.29 0.61 13.18
N THR A 46 -7.07 1.63 13.52
CA THR A 46 -6.89 2.99 12.96
C THR A 46 -6.60 4.05 14.01
N ARG A 47 -5.98 5.15 13.59
CA ARG A 47 -5.75 6.36 14.38
C ARG A 47 -6.16 7.57 13.56
N VAL A 48 -6.51 8.66 14.25
CA VAL A 48 -6.74 9.95 13.60
C VAL A 48 -5.40 10.47 13.04
N ARG A 49 -5.42 10.92 11.79
CA ARG A 49 -4.27 11.53 11.13
C ARG A 49 -3.83 12.81 11.85
N ALA A 50 -2.55 13.15 11.71
CA ALA A 50 -1.99 14.37 12.31
C ALA A 50 -2.71 15.66 11.85
N ASP A 51 -3.20 15.68 10.61
CA ASP A 51 -3.97 16.79 10.05
C ASP A 51 -5.46 16.78 10.44
N ARG A 52 -5.91 15.76 11.20
CA ARG A 52 -7.31 15.54 11.61
C ARG A 52 -8.31 15.45 10.46
N ARG A 53 -7.85 15.14 9.23
CA ARG A 53 -8.71 15.04 8.03
C ARG A 53 -9.10 13.61 7.67
N GLY A 54 -9.00 12.68 8.60
CA GLY A 54 -9.41 11.29 8.40
C GLY A 54 -8.57 10.30 9.22
N LEU A 55 -8.64 9.04 8.82
CA LEU A 55 -7.99 7.92 9.51
C LEU A 55 -6.72 7.46 8.78
N SER A 56 -5.80 6.91 9.55
CA SER A 56 -4.69 6.12 9.06
C SER A 56 -4.57 4.83 9.85
N LEU A 57 -3.95 3.80 9.28
CA LEU A 57 -3.59 2.62 10.04
C LEU A 57 -2.68 2.99 11.24
N LYS A 58 -2.84 2.25 12.33
CA LYS A 58 -1.92 2.27 13.47
C LYS A 58 -0.63 1.53 13.13
N ASP A 59 0.38 1.88 13.91
CA ASP A 59 1.65 1.19 13.95
C ASP A 59 1.71 0.41 15.28
N LYS A 60 2.36 -0.75 15.27
CA LYS A 60 2.72 -1.52 16.45
C LYS A 60 3.79 -0.78 17.26
N PRO A 61 4.04 -1.17 18.52
CA PRO A 61 5.11 -0.57 19.33
C PRO A 61 6.50 -0.63 18.70
N ASN A 62 6.76 -1.62 17.82
CA ASN A 62 8.02 -1.77 17.09
C ASN A 62 8.08 -0.95 15.78
N GLY A 63 7.05 -0.15 15.47
CA GLY A 63 6.97 0.69 14.27
C GLY A 63 6.46 -0.03 13.01
N GLU A 64 6.15 -1.33 13.09
CA GLU A 64 5.54 -2.04 11.97
C GLU A 64 4.04 -1.71 11.85
N CYS A 65 3.48 -1.81 10.64
CA CYS A 65 2.05 -1.70 10.42
C CYS A 65 1.28 -2.72 11.28
N ILE A 66 0.18 -2.28 11.91
CA ILE A 66 -0.66 -3.11 12.77
C ILE A 66 -1.20 -4.38 12.08
N LEU A 67 -1.35 -4.36 10.75
CA LEU A 67 -1.87 -5.47 9.94
C LEU A 67 -0.79 -6.44 9.43
N LEU A 68 0.48 -6.27 9.83
CA LEU A 68 1.55 -7.22 9.53
C LEU A 68 1.55 -8.34 10.58
N GLU A 69 1.33 -9.60 10.19
CA GLU A 69 1.43 -10.76 11.07
C GLU A 69 2.30 -11.83 10.42
N GLU A 70 3.25 -12.40 11.16
CA GLU A 70 4.14 -13.46 10.66
C GLU A 70 4.80 -13.15 9.29
N SER A 71 5.21 -11.89 9.08
CA SER A 71 5.74 -11.40 7.78
C SER A 71 4.76 -11.52 6.61
N LYS A 72 3.45 -11.45 6.87
CA LYS A 72 2.38 -11.38 5.88
C LYS A 72 1.43 -10.23 6.23
N CYS A 73 0.92 -9.56 5.20
CA CYS A 73 -0.13 -8.57 5.43
C CYS A 73 -1.48 -9.29 5.49
N ARG A 74 -2.18 -9.20 6.62
CA ARG A 74 -3.47 -9.87 6.84
C ARG A 74 -4.52 -9.49 5.81
N VAL A 75 -4.54 -8.22 5.43
CA VAL A 75 -5.50 -7.65 4.48
C VAL A 75 -5.00 -7.69 3.04
N GLN A 76 -4.03 -8.54 2.68
CA GLN A 76 -3.43 -8.59 1.35
C GLN A 76 -4.44 -8.48 0.18
N PRO A 77 -5.59 -9.19 0.19
CA PRO A 77 -6.58 -9.13 -0.89
C PRO A 77 -7.37 -7.81 -0.96
N VAL A 78 -7.51 -7.11 0.17
CA VAL A 78 -8.29 -5.87 0.34
C VAL A 78 -7.41 -4.71 0.82
N LYS A 79 -6.11 -4.74 0.49
CA LYS A 79 -5.17 -3.69 0.90
C LYS A 79 -5.67 -2.31 0.49
N PRO A 80 -5.45 -1.27 1.32
CA PRO A 80 -5.76 0.08 0.93
C PRO A 80 -4.94 0.47 -0.31
N GLN A 81 -5.50 1.34 -1.12
CA GLN A 81 -5.00 1.75 -2.42
C GLN A 81 -3.60 2.34 -2.32
N GLN A 82 -3.29 3.09 -1.26
CA GLN A 82 -1.93 3.62 -1.03
C GLN A 82 -0.89 2.49 -0.92
N CYS A 83 -1.25 1.37 -0.27
CA CYS A 83 -0.38 0.19 -0.18
C CYS A 83 -0.29 -0.59 -1.51
N ARG A 84 -1.37 -0.60 -2.32
CA ARG A 84 -1.38 -1.24 -3.64
C ARG A 84 -0.55 -0.47 -4.67
N ASP A 85 -0.58 0.86 -4.59
CA ASP A 85 0.16 1.75 -5.47
C ASP A 85 1.67 1.56 -5.34
N PHE A 86 2.15 1.18 -4.15
CA PHE A 86 3.56 0.89 -3.94
C PHE A 86 4.00 -0.39 -4.65
N PRO A 87 5.13 -0.41 -5.38
CA PRO A 87 6.12 0.66 -5.60
C PRO A 87 5.95 1.46 -6.91
N ASN A 88 4.88 1.27 -7.67
CA ASN A 88 4.81 1.75 -9.06
C ASN A 88 4.13 3.12 -9.24
N LEU A 89 3.09 3.41 -8.46
CA LEU A 89 2.34 4.68 -8.49
C LEU A 89 2.61 5.55 -7.27
N TRP A 90 3.18 4.96 -6.22
CA TRP A 90 3.58 5.66 -5.01
C TRP A 90 4.90 5.05 -4.52
N ASN A 91 5.93 5.87 -4.40
CA ASN A 91 7.23 5.48 -3.85
C ASN A 91 7.98 6.73 -3.38
N PHE A 92 9.20 6.54 -2.86
CA PHE A 92 10.10 7.61 -2.48
C PHE A 92 11.52 7.29 -2.98
N PRO A 93 12.37 8.29 -3.27
CA PRO A 93 13.73 8.04 -3.74
C PRO A 93 14.52 7.14 -2.78
N GLY A 94 15.09 6.05 -3.31
CA GLY A 94 15.92 5.12 -2.55
C GLY A 94 15.18 3.94 -1.92
N PHE A 95 13.86 3.80 -2.10
CA PHE A 95 13.08 2.65 -1.59
C PHE A 95 13.67 1.28 -2.01
N GLN A 96 14.37 1.23 -3.15
CA GLN A 96 14.98 0.02 -3.70
C GLN A 96 16.08 -0.56 -2.80
N LYS A 97 16.60 0.21 -1.84
CA LYS A 97 17.59 -0.27 -0.86
C LYS A 97 17.00 -1.24 0.14
N ASP A 98 15.72 -1.06 0.46
CA ASP A 98 15.00 -1.83 1.48
C ASP A 98 13.95 -2.77 0.88
N CYS A 99 13.48 -2.49 -0.34
CA CYS A 99 12.45 -3.28 -1.02
C CYS A 99 13.03 -4.22 -2.07
N ASP A 100 12.75 -5.51 -1.92
CA ASP A 100 13.14 -6.57 -2.87
C ASP A 100 12.37 -6.56 -4.21
N ALA A 101 11.67 -5.47 -4.56
CA ALA A 101 10.93 -5.41 -5.81
C ALA A 101 11.88 -5.52 -7.02
N ILE A 102 11.58 -6.43 -7.94
CA ILE A 102 12.42 -6.65 -9.12
C ILE A 102 12.14 -5.56 -10.15
N ALA A 103 13.17 -4.80 -10.50
CA ALA A 103 13.13 -3.81 -11.58
C ALA A 103 13.09 -4.50 -12.95
N ILE A 104 12.05 -4.24 -13.72
CA ILE A 104 11.85 -4.79 -15.07
C ILE A 104 11.70 -3.61 -16.03
N PRO A 105 12.72 -3.30 -16.85
CA PRO A 105 12.60 -2.31 -17.91
C PRO A 105 11.56 -2.76 -18.93
N VAL A 106 10.61 -1.89 -19.26
CA VAL A 106 9.50 -2.17 -20.18
C VAL A 106 9.19 -0.94 -21.02
N ASP A 107 8.52 -1.09 -22.16
CA ASP A 107 7.98 0.05 -22.90
C ASP A 107 6.76 0.67 -22.17
N GLY A 108 6.26 1.78 -22.71
CA GLY A 108 5.16 2.53 -22.09
C GLY A 108 3.81 1.81 -22.12
N GLU A 109 3.54 0.97 -23.12
CA GLU A 109 2.30 0.20 -23.21
C GLU A 109 2.28 -0.90 -22.16
N GLU A 110 3.36 -1.68 -22.10
CA GLU A 110 3.52 -2.77 -21.14
C GLU A 110 3.60 -2.23 -19.70
N TYR A 111 4.21 -1.07 -19.47
CA TYR A 111 4.18 -0.41 -18.17
C TYR A 111 2.75 -0.10 -17.73
N ARG A 112 1.94 0.53 -18.59
CA ARG A 112 0.53 0.85 -18.30
C ARG A 112 -0.27 -0.40 -17.96
N LYS A 113 -0.09 -1.48 -18.73
CA LYS A 113 -0.76 -2.76 -18.50
C LYS A 113 -0.40 -3.35 -17.14
N ARG A 114 0.90 -3.51 -16.85
CA ARG A 114 1.38 -4.11 -15.60
C ARG A 114 1.01 -3.30 -14.36
N VAL A 115 1.02 -1.97 -14.47
CA VAL A 115 0.59 -1.08 -13.38
C VAL A 115 -0.91 -1.23 -13.10
N LYS A 116 -1.74 -1.30 -14.14
CA LYS A 116 -3.19 -1.56 -13.97
C LYS A 116 -3.44 -2.89 -13.28
N GLU A 117 -2.76 -3.95 -13.72
CA GLU A 117 -2.86 -5.28 -13.13
C GLU A 117 -2.41 -5.30 -11.65
N ALA A 118 -1.33 -4.59 -11.32
CA ALA A 118 -0.77 -4.59 -9.96
C ALA A 118 -1.55 -3.70 -8.98
N THR A 119 -2.05 -2.56 -9.44
CA THR A 119 -2.57 -1.49 -8.57
C THR A 119 -4.08 -1.26 -8.69
N GLY A 120 -4.71 -1.76 -9.76
CA GLY A 120 -6.09 -1.43 -10.14
C GLY A 120 -6.24 -0.04 -10.77
N ARG A 121 -5.16 0.76 -10.89
CA ARG A 121 -5.18 2.11 -11.46
C ARG A 121 -4.28 2.24 -12.68
N HIS A 122 -4.62 3.20 -13.54
CA HIS A 122 -3.74 3.61 -14.63
C HIS A 122 -2.68 4.59 -14.12
N PRO A 123 -1.43 4.54 -14.62
CA PRO A 123 -0.45 5.57 -14.30
C PRO A 123 -0.84 6.92 -14.91
N PRO A 124 -0.43 8.04 -14.29
CA PRO A 124 -0.63 9.37 -14.85
C PRO A 124 -0.01 9.47 -16.25
N GLU A 125 -0.61 10.27 -17.13
CA GLU A 125 -0.10 10.48 -18.49
C GLU A 125 1.32 11.05 -18.54
N SER A 126 1.75 11.71 -17.46
CA SER A 126 3.07 12.34 -17.30
C SER A 126 4.15 11.46 -16.67
N PHE A 127 3.89 10.18 -16.36
CA PHE A 127 4.89 9.26 -15.84
C PHE A 127 5.86 8.81 -16.96
N GLY A 128 6.73 9.72 -17.40
CA GLY A 128 7.65 9.49 -18.51
C GLY A 128 8.48 10.70 -18.95
N GLY A 129 8.73 11.66 -18.05
CA GLY A 129 9.70 12.75 -18.24
C GLY A 129 11.05 12.40 -17.62
#